data_AF-M4SZR0-F1
#
_entry.id   AF-M4SZR0-F1
#
_cell.length_a   1.000
_cell.length_b   1.000
_cell.length_c   1.000
_cell.angle_alpha   90.00
_cell.angle_beta   90.00
_cell.angle_gamma   90.00
#
_symmetry.space_group_name_H-M   'P 1'
#
loop_
_entity.id
_entity.type
_entity.pdbx_description
1 polymer ?
#
loop_
_entity_poly.entity_id
_entity_poly.type
_entity_poly.pdbx_seq_one_letter_code
_entity_poly.pdbx_strand_id
1 'polypeptide(L)'
;MHMVCLPVTQLDAAKPTEKCTTVCEFSFQLRSAVRFYHSKQAEAESKLQALAIQTLKLATAATNKDKELAAKALPALAAIGTLYDNCASLVQTGRSLLAQHVETLAATARTLAMVAQLEADDGEVVLVTQTHSGKFTGASISGSSLGSKHSELCPNTNPEDAKSTFDGTNTSNAISIPDLEPTTETTIVCSHDGSADDNCVSTAMAAGSGKLWFTNKLTSKARQAVAAEAAWANDTNHRKVIITHKSKIPGKNISDANEANKLLREYFTSSQCADALPTFEDFAGEATFTRQIIRTLVGDATSEETETKPESNLAAAIEAAYGKSGEKFKQNLWDKIEKLKPKINSG
;
A
#
# COMPACT_ATOMS: atom_id res chain seq x y z
N MET A 1 -30.50 25.48 -11.39
CA MET A 1 -30.76 24.05 -11.66
C MET A 1 -29.85 23.64 -12.80
N HIS A 2 -28.63 23.20 -12.50
CA HIS A 2 -27.69 22.65 -13.47
C HIS A 2 -27.25 21.29 -12.97
N MET A 3 -27.72 20.27 -13.68
CA MET A 3 -27.42 18.86 -13.51
C MET A 3 -26.01 18.64 -14.08
N VAL A 4 -25.05 18.35 -13.21
CA VAL A 4 -23.69 17.97 -13.62
C VAL A 4 -23.63 16.45 -13.69
N CYS A 5 -23.48 15.95 -14.91
CA CYS A 5 -23.32 14.54 -15.23
C CYS A 5 -21.92 14.09 -14.81
N LEU A 6 -21.82 13.06 -13.96
CA LEU A 6 -20.58 12.38 -13.62
C LEU A 6 -20.12 11.53 -14.83
N PRO A 7 -18.87 11.62 -15.29
CA PRO A 7 -18.35 10.68 -16.27
C PRO A 7 -18.03 9.34 -15.60
N VAL A 8 -18.74 8.30 -16.06
CA VAL A 8 -18.34 6.90 -15.92
C VAL A 8 -16.98 6.74 -16.59
N THR A 9 -15.94 6.48 -15.82
CA THR A 9 -14.63 6.12 -16.36
C THR A 9 -14.66 4.64 -16.71
N GLN A 10 -14.58 4.35 -18.00
CA GLN A 10 -14.33 3.03 -18.57
C GLN A 10 -13.07 2.43 -17.90
N LEU A 11 -13.18 1.18 -17.44
CA LEU A 11 -12.02 0.36 -17.10
C LEU A 11 -11.24 0.07 -18.39
N ASP A 12 -10.23 0.89 -18.67
CA ASP A 12 -9.20 0.53 -19.63
C ASP A 12 -8.37 -0.63 -19.06
N ALA A 13 -8.12 -1.64 -19.89
CA ALA A 13 -7.29 -2.79 -19.56
C ALA A 13 -5.93 -2.32 -19.01
N ALA A 14 -5.56 -2.84 -17.83
CA ALA A 14 -4.34 -2.48 -17.12
C ALA A 14 -3.12 -2.67 -18.02
N LYS A 15 -2.45 -1.56 -18.38
CA LYS A 15 -1.11 -1.61 -18.96
C LYS A 15 -0.18 -2.29 -17.94
N PRO A 16 0.71 -3.20 -18.36
CA PRO A 16 1.68 -3.81 -17.46
C PRO A 16 2.48 -2.70 -16.79
N THR A 17 2.41 -2.67 -15.46
CA THR A 17 3.06 -1.66 -14.63
C THR A 17 4.57 -1.85 -14.75
N GLU A 18 5.27 -0.78 -15.12
CA GLU A 18 6.72 -0.79 -15.30
C GLU A 18 7.39 -1.11 -13.94
N LYS A 19 8.39 -2.00 -13.93
CA LYS A 19 9.07 -2.39 -12.69
C LYS A 19 9.77 -1.16 -12.10
N CYS A 20 9.60 -0.92 -10.80
CA CYS A 20 10.32 0.13 -10.10
C CYS A 20 11.84 -0.02 -10.27
N THR A 21 12.52 1.07 -10.60
CA THR A 21 13.96 1.17 -10.85
C THR A 21 14.66 2.10 -9.86
N THR A 22 13.92 2.97 -9.16
CA THR A 22 14.50 3.93 -8.21
C THR A 22 14.05 3.71 -6.77
N VAL A 23 14.85 4.17 -5.81
CA VAL A 23 14.55 4.10 -4.38
C VAL A 23 13.28 4.89 -4.02
N CYS A 24 13.04 6.03 -4.68
CA CYS A 24 11.81 6.82 -4.49
C CYS A 24 10.56 6.11 -5.02
N GLU A 25 10.63 5.43 -6.16
CA GLU A 25 9.52 4.63 -6.68
C GLU A 25 9.14 3.50 -5.71
N PHE A 26 10.12 2.80 -5.13
CA PHE A 26 9.83 1.78 -4.11
C PHE A 26 9.20 2.37 -2.84
N SER A 27 9.67 3.53 -2.39
CA SER A 27 9.06 4.27 -1.27
C SER A 27 7.60 4.62 -1.56
N PHE A 28 7.31 5.14 -2.75
CA PHE A 28 5.94 5.47 -3.16
C PHE A 28 5.06 4.22 -3.24
N GLN A 29 5.57 3.14 -3.84
CA GLN A 29 4.85 1.88 -3.98
C GLN A 29 4.43 1.31 -2.62
N LEU A 30 5.34 1.31 -1.63
CA LEU A 30 5.02 0.89 -0.26
C LEU A 30 3.95 1.79 0.40
N ARG A 31 4.05 3.12 0.25
CA ARG A 31 3.02 4.06 0.76
C ARG A 31 1.66 3.82 0.08
N SER A 32 1.67 3.49 -1.21
CA SER A 32 0.46 3.12 -1.96
C SER A 32 -0.14 1.80 -1.45
N ALA A 33 0.69 0.80 -1.16
CA ALA A 33 0.24 -0.47 -0.60
C ALA A 33 -0.41 -0.30 0.77
N VAL A 34 0.20 0.48 1.66
CA VAL A 34 -0.39 0.81 2.98
C VAL A 34 -1.79 1.43 2.81
N ARG A 35 -1.94 2.43 1.92
CA ARG A 35 -3.25 3.05 1.64
C ARG A 35 -4.26 2.04 1.09
N PHE A 36 -3.83 1.17 0.18
CA PHE A 36 -4.68 0.13 -0.39
C PHE A 36 -5.22 -0.82 0.69
N TYR A 37 -4.35 -1.35 1.56
CA TYR A 37 -4.78 -2.28 2.60
C TYR A 37 -5.71 -1.64 3.63
N HIS A 38 -5.45 -0.39 4.03
CA HIS A 38 -6.38 0.36 4.88
C HIS A 38 -7.74 0.59 4.21
N SER A 39 -7.76 0.91 2.91
CA SER A 39 -9.00 1.07 2.14
C SER A 39 -9.81 -0.22 2.09
N LYS A 40 -9.15 -1.36 1.84
CA LYS A 40 -9.80 -2.67 1.82
C LYS A 40 -10.34 -3.09 3.18
N GLN A 41 -9.62 -2.80 4.26
CA GLN A 41 -10.13 -3.01 5.61
C GLN A 41 -11.35 -2.13 5.91
N ALA A 42 -11.31 -0.85 5.53
CA ALA A 42 -12.45 0.06 5.73
C ALA A 42 -13.68 -0.40 4.92
N GLU A 43 -13.48 -0.91 3.70
CA GLU A 43 -14.54 -1.51 2.88
C GLU A 43 -15.17 -2.72 3.60
N ALA A 44 -14.35 -3.64 4.13
CA ALA A 44 -14.83 -4.81 4.86
C ALA A 44 -15.60 -4.42 6.14
N GLU A 45 -15.12 -3.43 6.89
CA GLU A 45 -15.80 -2.91 8.07
C GLU A 45 -17.15 -2.26 7.74
N SER A 46 -17.21 -1.50 6.64
CA SER A 46 -18.45 -0.92 6.14
C SER A 46 -19.45 -2.00 5.73
N LYS A 47 -18.99 -3.06 5.04
CA LYS A 47 -19.82 -4.23 4.68
C LYS A 47 -20.35 -4.96 5.90
N LEU A 48 -19.53 -5.16 6.93
CA LEU A 48 -19.98 -5.77 8.20
C LEU A 48 -21.08 -4.94 8.88
N GLN A 49 -20.93 -3.62 8.91
CA GLN A 49 -21.94 -2.72 9.45
C GLN A 49 -23.23 -2.78 8.62
N ALA A 50 -23.12 -2.83 7.30
CA ALA A 50 -24.27 -2.98 6.41
C ALA A 50 -25.00 -4.30 6.68
N LEU A 51 -24.29 -5.42 6.82
CA LEU A 51 -24.88 -6.72 7.16
C LEU A 51 -25.65 -6.66 8.50
N ALA A 52 -25.10 -6.00 9.52
CA ALA A 52 -25.82 -5.80 10.79
C ALA A 52 -27.15 -5.06 10.58
N ILE A 53 -27.14 -4.00 9.76
CA ILE A 53 -28.36 -3.24 9.41
C ILE A 53 -29.34 -4.12 8.64
N GLN A 54 -28.87 -4.92 7.68
CA GLN A 54 -29.73 -5.84 6.93
C GLN A 54 -30.36 -6.90 7.83
N THR A 55 -29.63 -7.42 8.83
CA THR A 55 -30.16 -8.35 9.83
C THR A 55 -31.33 -7.71 10.60
N LEU A 56 -31.18 -6.47 11.05
CA LEU A 56 -32.25 -5.74 11.75
C LEU A 56 -33.47 -5.47 10.85
N LYS A 57 -33.22 -5.12 9.58
CA LYS A 57 -34.26 -4.93 8.57
C LYS A 57 -35.03 -6.22 8.31
N LEU A 58 -34.34 -7.35 8.17
CA LEU A 58 -34.94 -8.67 8.03
C LEU A 58 -35.75 -9.08 9.27
N ALA A 59 -35.24 -8.84 10.48
CA ALA A 59 -35.97 -9.10 11.72
C ALA A 59 -37.26 -8.26 11.82
N THR A 60 -37.20 -6.99 11.42
CA THR A 60 -38.38 -6.10 11.37
C THR A 60 -39.41 -6.58 10.33
N ALA A 61 -38.94 -7.07 9.18
CA ALA A 61 -39.80 -7.61 8.13
C ALA A 61 -40.44 -8.94 8.55
N ALA A 62 -39.67 -9.84 9.17
CA ALA A 62 -40.14 -11.13 9.68
C ALA A 62 -41.18 -11.00 10.80
N THR A 63 -41.21 -9.87 11.50
CA THR A 63 -42.19 -9.56 12.56
C THR A 63 -43.29 -8.61 12.09
N ASN A 64 -43.35 -8.29 10.80
CA ASN A 64 -44.34 -7.39 10.25
C ASN A 64 -45.75 -8.00 10.28
N LYS A 65 -46.78 -7.13 10.29
CA LYS A 65 -48.18 -7.55 10.17
C LYS A 65 -48.51 -8.10 8.78
N ASP A 66 -47.76 -7.69 7.74
CA ASP A 66 -47.81 -8.30 6.42
C ASP A 66 -47.22 -9.70 6.49
N LYS A 67 -48.11 -10.70 6.59
CA LYS A 67 -47.73 -12.12 6.69
C LYS A 67 -46.99 -12.63 5.44
N GLU A 68 -47.27 -12.06 4.26
CA GLU A 68 -46.58 -12.45 3.04
C GLU A 68 -45.13 -11.98 3.08
N LEU A 69 -44.91 -10.71 3.43
CA LEU A 69 -43.55 -10.18 3.59
C LEU A 69 -42.80 -10.88 4.72
N ALA A 70 -43.46 -11.15 5.85
CA ALA A 70 -42.86 -11.88 6.96
C ALA A 70 -42.39 -13.28 6.54
N ALA A 71 -43.23 -14.05 5.83
CA ALA A 71 -42.88 -15.38 5.33
C ALA A 71 -41.69 -15.34 4.35
N LYS A 72 -41.60 -14.30 3.51
CA LYS A 72 -40.49 -14.07 2.56
C LYS A 72 -39.20 -13.58 3.22
N ALA A 73 -39.26 -12.95 4.39
CA ALA A 73 -38.07 -12.47 5.09
C ALA A 73 -37.42 -13.52 5.99
N LEU A 74 -38.20 -14.46 6.53
CA LEU A 74 -37.73 -15.48 7.46
C LEU A 74 -36.55 -16.32 6.91
N PRO A 75 -36.55 -16.79 5.65
CA PRO A 75 -35.41 -17.54 5.11
C PRO A 75 -34.10 -16.77 5.12
N ALA A 76 -34.10 -15.55 4.59
CA ALA A 76 -32.91 -14.69 4.59
C ALA A 76 -32.45 -14.36 6.02
N LEU A 77 -33.39 -14.14 6.95
CA LEU A 77 -33.07 -13.93 8.36
C LEU A 77 -32.39 -15.14 9.00
N ALA A 78 -32.80 -16.36 8.64
CA ALA A 78 -32.22 -17.59 9.16
C ALA A 78 -30.77 -17.83 8.68
N ALA A 79 -30.40 -17.28 7.53
CA ALA A 79 -29.10 -17.48 6.90
C ALA A 79 -28.12 -16.29 7.05
N ILE A 80 -28.62 -15.07 7.28
CA ILE A 80 -27.77 -13.87 7.34
C ILE A 80 -26.73 -13.92 8.48
N GLY A 81 -26.98 -14.70 9.53
CA GLY A 81 -26.02 -14.94 10.62
C GLY A 81 -24.68 -15.49 10.11
N THR A 82 -24.71 -16.49 9.21
CA THR A 82 -23.49 -17.08 8.64
C THR A 82 -22.69 -16.03 7.85
N LEU A 83 -23.37 -15.22 7.03
CA LEU A 83 -22.71 -14.15 6.26
C LEU A 83 -22.07 -13.10 7.18
N TYR A 84 -22.78 -12.74 8.25
CA TYR A 84 -22.28 -11.80 9.26
C TYR A 84 -21.05 -12.35 9.99
N ASP A 85 -21.11 -13.58 10.50
CA ASP A 85 -20.02 -14.19 11.26
C ASP A 85 -18.77 -14.39 10.40
N ASN A 86 -18.94 -14.83 9.14
CA ASN A 86 -17.85 -14.94 8.18
C ASN A 86 -17.19 -13.58 7.94
N CYS A 87 -17.98 -12.52 7.67
CA CYS A 87 -17.43 -11.19 7.48
C CYS A 87 -16.78 -10.63 8.76
N ALA A 88 -17.35 -10.90 9.95
CA ALA A 88 -16.77 -10.48 11.22
C ALA A 88 -15.39 -11.12 11.46
N SER A 89 -15.26 -12.42 11.18
CA SER A 89 -13.99 -13.14 11.25
C SER A 89 -12.95 -12.56 10.30
N LEU A 90 -13.34 -12.24 9.07
CA LEU A 90 -12.47 -11.57 8.10
C LEU A 90 -12.07 -10.16 8.58
N VAL A 91 -13.00 -9.35 9.06
CA VAL A 91 -12.68 -8.00 9.58
C VAL A 91 -11.66 -8.09 10.72
N GLN A 92 -11.81 -9.04 11.65
CA GLN A 92 -10.86 -9.21 12.75
C GLN A 92 -9.49 -9.70 12.30
N THR A 93 -9.44 -10.65 11.37
CA THR A 93 -8.19 -11.14 10.81
C THR A 93 -7.44 -10.02 10.07
N GLY A 94 -8.16 -9.22 9.29
CA GLY A 94 -7.60 -8.05 8.59
C GLY A 94 -7.03 -7.00 9.55
N ARG A 95 -7.74 -6.68 10.65
CA ARG A 95 -7.21 -5.79 11.71
C ARG A 95 -5.91 -6.30 12.30
N SER A 96 -5.86 -7.60 12.62
CA SER A 96 -4.68 -8.23 13.21
C SER A 96 -3.48 -8.15 12.26
N LEU A 97 -3.68 -8.46 10.98
CA LEU A 97 -2.62 -8.38 9.96
C LEU A 97 -2.12 -6.94 9.77
N LEU A 98 -3.04 -5.96 9.70
CA LEU A 98 -2.63 -4.56 9.59
C LEU A 98 -1.80 -4.13 10.79
N ALA A 99 -2.23 -4.47 12.01
CA ALA A 99 -1.51 -4.12 13.24
C ALA A 99 -0.11 -4.74 13.29
N GLN A 100 0.08 -5.95 12.73
CA GLN A 100 1.36 -6.65 12.72
C GLN A 100 2.32 -6.14 11.63
N HIS A 101 1.82 -5.72 10.47
CA HIS A 101 2.66 -5.58 9.27
C HIS A 101 2.71 -4.18 8.65
N VAL A 102 1.72 -3.32 8.90
CA VAL A 102 1.67 -1.99 8.24
C VAL A 102 2.84 -1.10 8.63
N GLU A 103 3.24 -1.08 9.90
CA GLU A 103 4.34 -0.21 10.33
C GLU A 103 5.67 -0.64 9.69
N THR A 104 5.87 -1.95 9.44
CA THR A 104 7.05 -2.44 8.71
C THR A 104 7.12 -1.84 7.30
N LEU A 105 5.99 -1.78 6.59
CA LEU A 105 5.93 -1.16 5.26
C LEU A 105 6.15 0.36 5.35
N ALA A 106 5.48 1.03 6.29
CA ALA A 106 5.59 2.48 6.46
C ALA A 106 7.00 2.92 6.85
N ALA A 107 7.63 2.22 7.81
CA ALA A 107 8.99 2.47 8.24
C ALA A 107 9.99 2.26 7.08
N THR A 108 9.84 1.17 6.33
CA THR A 108 10.72 0.89 5.18
C THR A 108 10.56 1.95 4.09
N ALA A 109 9.33 2.39 3.80
CA ALA A 109 9.10 3.49 2.86
C ALA A 109 9.80 4.80 3.30
N ARG A 110 9.77 5.12 4.60
CA ARG A 110 10.48 6.28 5.14
C ARG A 110 11.99 6.12 5.01
N THR A 111 12.54 4.94 5.33
CA THR A 111 13.97 4.65 5.17
C THR A 111 14.41 4.80 3.73
N LEU A 112 13.65 4.26 2.77
CA LEU A 112 13.94 4.41 1.34
C LEU A 112 13.92 5.89 0.93
N ALA A 113 12.93 6.66 1.38
CA ALA A 113 12.88 8.09 1.08
C ALA A 113 14.08 8.87 1.64
N MET A 114 14.57 8.51 2.83
CA MET A 114 15.78 9.09 3.41
C MET A 114 17.03 8.70 2.62
N VAL A 115 17.12 7.45 2.15
CA VAL A 115 18.25 6.98 1.33
C VAL A 115 18.31 7.76 0.02
N ALA A 116 17.19 7.88 -0.68
CA ALA A 116 17.12 8.64 -1.92
C ALA A 116 17.52 10.11 -1.70
N GLN A 117 17.14 10.68 -0.55
CA GLN A 117 17.55 12.02 -0.16
C GLN A 117 19.06 12.14 0.03
N LEU A 118 19.66 11.21 0.77
CA LEU A 118 21.11 11.16 0.97
C LEU A 118 21.88 10.89 -0.32
N GLU A 119 21.28 10.21 -1.30
CA GLU A 119 21.86 10.05 -2.64
C GLU A 119 21.78 11.33 -3.49
N ALA A 120 20.82 12.21 -3.22
CA ALA A 120 20.66 13.48 -3.91
C ALA A 120 21.49 14.62 -3.28
N ASP A 121 21.96 14.44 -2.05
CA ASP A 121 22.77 15.40 -1.32
C ASP A 121 24.27 15.09 -1.45
N ASP A 122 25.03 16.12 -1.81
CA ASP A 122 26.49 16.11 -1.75
C ASP A 122 26.96 16.96 -0.55
N GLY A 123 27.88 16.41 0.24
CA GLY A 123 28.64 17.15 1.24
C GLY A 123 29.96 17.65 0.66
N GLU A 124 30.37 18.85 1.06
CA GLU A 124 31.63 19.46 0.61
C GLU A 124 32.37 20.08 1.79
N VAL A 125 33.69 19.92 1.81
CA VAL A 125 34.58 20.71 2.66
C VAL A 125 35.79 21.16 1.82
N VAL A 126 36.07 22.46 1.84
CA VAL A 126 37.23 23.05 1.18
C VAL A 126 38.17 23.61 2.23
N LEU A 127 39.42 23.11 2.21
CA LEU A 127 40.52 23.62 3.00
C LEU A 127 41.47 24.41 2.11
N VAL A 128 41.79 25.64 2.51
CA VAL A 128 42.79 26.49 1.87
C VAL A 128 43.91 26.76 2.87
N THR A 129 45.15 26.55 2.43
CA THR A 129 46.31 26.82 3.28
C THR A 129 46.36 28.29 3.68
N GLN A 130 46.87 28.57 4.87
CA GLN A 130 46.98 29.91 5.42
C GLN A 130 48.45 30.27 5.63
N THR A 131 48.78 31.56 5.50
CA THR A 131 50.10 32.14 5.79
C THR A 131 51.27 31.55 4.96
N HIS A 132 52.45 32.18 5.05
CA HIS A 132 53.68 31.90 4.29
C HIS A 132 54.28 30.47 4.41
N SER A 133 53.63 29.53 5.10
CA SER A 133 54.17 28.19 5.36
C SER A 133 53.35 27.02 4.81
N GLY A 134 52.29 27.29 4.02
CA GLY A 134 51.49 26.23 3.38
C GLY A 134 50.73 25.34 4.37
N LYS A 135 50.48 25.84 5.59
CA LYS A 135 49.84 25.07 6.67
C LYS A 135 48.33 25.23 6.65
N PHE A 136 47.63 24.17 7.03
CA PHE A 136 46.21 24.26 7.40
C PHE A 136 46.08 24.68 8.88
N THR A 137 45.22 25.64 9.17
CA THR A 137 44.92 26.12 10.53
C THR A 137 43.41 26.10 10.77
N GLY A 138 42.94 26.50 11.96
CA GLY A 138 41.50 26.62 12.22
C GLY A 138 40.78 27.58 11.24
N ALA A 139 41.49 28.54 10.65
CA ALA A 139 40.96 29.47 9.64
C ALA A 139 41.01 28.92 8.20
N SER A 140 41.47 27.69 7.99
CA SER A 140 41.63 27.11 6.65
C SER A 140 40.33 26.64 6.01
N ILE A 141 39.24 26.49 6.78
CA ILE A 141 37.95 26.09 6.21
C ILE A 141 37.38 27.29 5.45
N SER A 142 37.45 27.25 4.12
CA SER A 142 36.94 28.33 3.26
C SER A 142 35.51 28.08 2.78
N GLY A 143 35.03 26.85 2.90
CA GLY A 143 33.68 26.45 2.54
C GLY A 143 33.34 25.09 3.12
N SER A 144 32.09 24.93 3.55
CA SER A 144 31.57 23.64 4.02
C SER A 144 30.06 23.55 3.78
N SER A 145 29.60 22.41 3.28
CA SER A 145 28.18 22.04 3.18
C SER A 145 28.01 20.58 3.57
N LEU A 146 26.84 20.21 4.08
CA LEU A 146 26.46 18.84 4.43
C LEU A 146 25.21 18.40 3.64
N GLY A 147 25.03 18.94 2.43
CA GLY A 147 23.81 18.79 1.63
C GLY A 147 22.89 20.01 1.67
N SER A 148 21.75 19.89 1.00
CA SER A 148 20.73 20.95 0.88
C SER A 148 19.58 20.75 1.86
N LYS A 149 18.82 21.81 2.15
CA LYS A 149 17.53 21.67 2.85
C LYS A 149 16.47 21.22 1.85
N HIS A 150 15.81 20.10 2.13
CA HIS A 150 14.71 19.58 1.31
C HIS A 150 13.39 19.75 2.06
N SER A 151 12.38 20.27 1.35
CA SER A 151 11.03 20.47 1.91
C SER A 151 10.20 19.19 1.94
N GLU A 152 10.54 18.19 1.11
CA GLU A 152 9.84 16.90 1.03
C GLU A 152 10.80 15.76 0.66
N LEU A 153 10.64 14.59 1.30
CA LEU A 153 11.44 13.39 1.03
C LEU A 153 10.80 12.59 -0.11
N CYS A 154 11.53 12.41 -1.22
CA CYS A 154 11.01 11.89 -2.50
C CYS A 154 9.78 12.70 -2.96
N PRO A 155 9.98 13.95 -3.43
CA PRO A 155 8.87 14.77 -3.91
C PRO A 155 8.21 14.06 -5.08
N ASN A 156 6.87 14.00 -5.08
CA ASN A 156 6.06 13.37 -6.13
C ASN A 156 5.97 14.30 -7.35
N THR A 157 7.11 14.81 -7.81
CA THR A 157 7.25 15.79 -8.88
C THR A 157 7.47 15.13 -10.24
N ASN A 158 7.79 13.84 -10.27
CA ASN A 158 7.88 13.08 -11.50
C ASN A 158 6.51 12.47 -11.84
N PRO A 159 5.88 12.81 -12.99
CA PRO A 159 4.63 12.17 -13.42
C PRO A 159 4.76 10.65 -13.63
N GLU A 160 5.98 10.11 -13.67
CA GLU A 160 6.24 8.66 -13.65
C GLU A 160 6.03 8.02 -12.27
N ASP A 161 6.20 8.76 -11.17
CA ASP A 161 5.93 8.25 -9.81
C ASP A 161 4.44 7.91 -9.63
N ALA A 162 3.55 8.62 -10.34
CA ALA A 162 2.12 8.30 -10.38
C ALA A 162 1.82 6.92 -11.01
N LYS A 163 2.74 6.38 -11.84
CA LYS A 163 2.64 5.03 -12.42
C LYS A 163 3.07 3.93 -11.45
N SER A 164 3.78 4.27 -10.37
CA SER A 164 4.22 3.31 -9.33
C SER A 164 3.13 3.04 -8.27
N THR A 165 1.87 3.31 -8.63
CA THR A 165 0.72 2.97 -7.78
C THR A 165 0.66 1.46 -7.57
N PHE A 166 0.48 1.07 -6.31
CA PHE A 166 0.31 -0.32 -5.95
C PHE A 166 -1.07 -0.79 -6.43
N ASP A 167 -1.07 -1.72 -7.37
CA ASP A 167 -2.27 -2.47 -7.75
C ASP A 167 -2.23 -3.84 -7.06
N GLY A 168 -3.06 -4.00 -6.04
CA GLY A 168 -3.18 -5.26 -5.29
C GLY A 168 -3.74 -6.41 -6.14
N THR A 169 -4.40 -6.14 -7.26
CA THR A 169 -5.02 -7.16 -8.11
C THR A 169 -4.09 -7.73 -9.18
N ASN A 170 -2.97 -7.04 -9.46
CA ASN A 170 -2.00 -7.47 -10.43
C ASN A 170 -0.92 -8.34 -9.78
N THR A 171 -0.88 -9.63 -10.14
CA THR A 171 0.11 -10.60 -9.63
C THR A 171 1.53 -10.28 -10.09
N SER A 172 1.73 -9.49 -11.16
CA SER A 172 3.04 -9.01 -11.58
C SER A 172 3.57 -7.84 -10.73
N ASN A 173 2.73 -7.23 -9.89
CA ASN A 173 3.03 -6.06 -9.05
C ASN A 173 3.38 -6.44 -7.60
N ALA A 174 3.84 -7.67 -7.38
CA ALA A 174 4.43 -8.03 -6.10
C ALA A 174 5.62 -7.09 -5.82
N ILE A 175 5.47 -6.21 -4.83
CA ILE A 175 6.57 -5.35 -4.36
C ILE A 175 7.71 -6.28 -3.97
N SER A 176 8.81 -6.19 -4.72
CA SER A 176 10.05 -6.90 -4.44
C SER A 176 11.15 -5.87 -4.49
N ILE A 177 11.42 -5.30 -3.32
CA ILE A 177 12.49 -4.32 -3.16
C ILE A 177 13.81 -5.11 -3.12
N PRO A 178 14.77 -4.81 -4.00
CA PRO A 178 16.08 -5.44 -3.95
C PRO A 178 16.86 -4.96 -2.73
N ASP A 179 17.83 -5.74 -2.28
CA ASP A 179 18.79 -5.28 -1.29
C ASP A 179 19.52 -4.03 -1.79
N LEU A 180 19.54 -3.00 -0.95
CA LEU A 180 20.21 -1.75 -1.27
C LEU A 180 21.54 -1.67 -0.52
N GLU A 181 22.64 -1.67 -1.28
CA GLU A 181 24.00 -1.50 -0.78
C GLU A 181 24.60 -0.18 -1.30
N PRO A 182 24.11 0.98 -0.84
CA PRO A 182 24.67 2.25 -1.25
C PRO A 182 26.11 2.38 -0.76
N THR A 183 26.93 3.02 -1.57
CA THR A 183 28.34 3.25 -1.27
C THR A 183 28.53 4.71 -0.91
N THR A 184 29.13 4.98 0.24
CA THR A 184 29.67 6.29 0.55
C THR A 184 30.94 6.48 -0.28
N GLU A 185 30.93 7.48 -1.15
CA GLU A 185 32.07 7.87 -1.98
C GLU A 185 32.60 9.21 -1.47
N THR A 186 33.86 9.22 -1.03
CA THR A 186 34.60 10.44 -0.74
C THR A 186 35.61 10.69 -1.84
N THR A 187 35.54 11.87 -2.45
CA THR A 187 36.53 12.32 -3.42
C THR A 187 37.42 13.37 -2.78
N ILE A 188 38.74 13.26 -2.98
CA ILE A 188 39.70 14.27 -2.55
C ILE A 188 40.39 14.82 -3.79
N VAL A 189 40.27 16.12 -3.99
CA VAL A 189 41.01 16.87 -4.99
C VAL A 189 42.06 17.70 -4.27
N CYS A 190 43.28 17.69 -4.80
CA CYS A 190 44.35 18.56 -4.36
C CYS A 190 44.75 19.50 -5.49
N SER A 191 45.04 20.75 -5.12
CA SER A 191 45.68 21.75 -5.97
C SER A 191 46.79 22.42 -5.18
N HIS A 192 48.03 22.40 -5.67
CA HIS A 192 49.17 22.90 -4.91
C HIS A 192 49.19 24.42 -4.82
N ASP A 193 48.84 25.16 -5.89
CA ASP A 193 48.83 26.62 -5.92
C ASP A 193 47.48 27.26 -6.19
N GLY A 194 46.43 26.44 -6.33
CA GLY A 194 45.10 26.90 -6.68
C GLY A 194 44.77 26.78 -8.17
N SER A 195 45.70 26.35 -9.03
CA SER A 195 45.42 25.99 -10.42
C SER A 195 44.62 24.69 -10.55
N ALA A 196 43.87 24.55 -11.65
CA ALA A 196 43.06 23.38 -11.96
C ALA A 196 43.89 22.16 -12.42
N ASP A 197 45.14 22.39 -12.82
CA ASP A 197 46.07 21.40 -13.38
C ASP A 197 47.22 21.09 -12.39
N ASP A 198 46.99 21.29 -11.09
CA ASP A 198 47.97 20.94 -10.05
C ASP A 198 47.58 19.66 -9.33
N ASN A 199 48.56 19.00 -8.68
CA ASN A 199 48.33 17.91 -7.74
C ASN A 199 49.27 18.00 -6.53
N CYS A 200 49.24 17.00 -5.65
CA CYS A 200 49.96 16.99 -4.36
C CYS A 200 51.26 16.14 -4.35
N VAL A 201 51.92 15.87 -5.49
CA VAL A 201 52.95 14.81 -5.56
C VAL A 201 54.23 15.06 -4.72
N SER A 202 54.75 16.29 -4.64
CA SER A 202 56.07 16.48 -4.00
C SER A 202 56.43 17.87 -3.44
N THR A 203 55.64 18.92 -3.71
CA THR A 203 55.92 20.28 -3.20
C THR A 203 55.03 20.65 -2.03
N ALA A 204 55.56 21.48 -1.12
CA ALA A 204 54.73 22.09 -0.08
C ALA A 204 53.62 22.92 -0.75
N MET A 205 52.40 22.80 -0.23
CA MET A 205 51.26 23.58 -0.71
C MET A 205 51.57 25.08 -0.68
N ALA A 206 51.26 25.79 -1.76
CA ALA A 206 51.53 27.21 -1.86
C ALA A 206 50.70 27.99 -0.82
N ALA A 207 51.38 28.87 -0.10
CA ALA A 207 50.81 29.71 0.94
C ALA A 207 49.61 30.54 0.43
N GLY A 208 48.45 30.38 1.06
CA GLY A 208 47.27 31.21 0.77
C GLY A 208 46.48 30.79 -0.46
N SER A 209 46.96 29.81 -1.23
CA SER A 209 46.32 29.40 -2.49
C SER A 209 46.22 27.89 -2.69
N GLY A 210 47.06 27.08 -2.04
CA GLY A 210 46.95 25.62 -2.06
C GLY A 210 45.65 25.12 -1.41
N LYS A 211 44.98 24.17 -2.05
CA LYS A 211 43.63 23.70 -1.69
C LYS A 211 43.52 22.19 -1.58
N LEU A 212 42.79 21.72 -0.57
CA LEU A 212 42.21 20.38 -0.53
C LEU A 212 40.69 20.50 -0.55
N TRP A 213 40.07 19.79 -1.48
CA TRP A 213 38.63 19.76 -1.64
C TRP A 213 38.13 18.33 -1.46
N PHE A 214 37.33 18.15 -0.42
CA PHE A 214 36.66 16.90 -0.08
C PHE A 214 35.20 17.00 -0.52
N THR A 215 34.75 16.02 -1.31
CA THR A 215 33.31 15.81 -1.51
C THR A 215 32.91 14.45 -0.99
N ASN A 216 31.77 14.36 -0.33
CA ASN A 216 31.20 13.12 0.16
C ASN A 216 29.79 12.96 -0.39
N LYS A 217 29.46 11.76 -0.86
CA LYS A 217 28.11 11.45 -1.31
C LYS A 217 27.75 10.00 -1.07
N LEU A 218 26.46 9.72 -0.94
CA LEU A 218 25.93 8.37 -0.99
C LEU A 218 25.58 8.03 -2.44
N THR A 219 25.97 6.86 -2.95
CA THR A 219 25.63 6.48 -4.33
C THR A 219 25.54 4.97 -4.52
N SER A 220 24.54 4.54 -5.28
CA SER A 220 24.40 3.20 -5.83
C SER A 220 25.36 2.88 -7.00
N LYS A 221 26.09 3.88 -7.53
CA LYS A 221 27.01 3.75 -8.68
C LYS A 221 28.38 4.35 -8.37
N ALA A 222 29.02 3.87 -7.30
CA ALA A 222 30.34 4.38 -6.90
C ALA A 222 31.42 4.09 -7.95
N ARG A 223 32.34 5.05 -8.07
CA ARG A 223 33.56 4.90 -8.87
C ARG A 223 34.53 3.96 -8.19
N GLN A 224 35.45 3.40 -8.97
CA GLN A 224 36.53 2.58 -8.43
C GLN A 224 37.42 3.42 -7.50
N ALA A 225 37.82 2.82 -6.37
CA ALA A 225 38.74 3.47 -5.45
C ALA A 225 40.07 3.83 -6.13
N VAL A 226 40.62 4.98 -5.78
CA VAL A 226 41.90 5.49 -6.29
C VAL A 226 42.71 5.96 -5.09
N ALA A 227 43.82 5.29 -4.83
CA ALA A 227 44.73 5.62 -3.73
C ALA A 227 45.51 6.92 -4.02
N ALA A 228 45.95 7.62 -2.97
CA ALA A 228 46.65 8.89 -3.10
C ALA A 228 47.96 8.76 -3.89
N GLU A 229 48.71 7.70 -3.66
CA GLU A 229 49.97 7.38 -4.32
C GLU A 229 49.78 7.19 -5.83
N ALA A 230 48.62 6.67 -6.24
CA ALA A 230 48.27 6.49 -7.64
C ALA A 230 47.63 7.75 -8.26
N ALA A 231 46.89 8.54 -7.46
CA ALA A 231 46.26 9.76 -7.91
C ALA A 231 47.28 10.87 -8.17
N TRP A 232 48.30 10.96 -7.31
CA TRP A 232 49.31 12.01 -7.31
C TRP A 232 50.71 11.41 -7.50
N ALA A 233 50.85 10.45 -8.42
CA ALA A 233 52.11 9.73 -8.63
C ALA A 233 53.23 10.57 -9.28
N ASN A 234 52.88 11.63 -10.02
CA ASN A 234 53.79 12.57 -10.69
C ASN A 234 53.04 13.87 -11.02
N ASP A 235 53.76 14.93 -11.40
CA ASP A 235 53.19 16.27 -11.65
C ASP A 235 52.17 16.32 -12.80
N THR A 236 52.11 15.29 -13.67
CA THR A 236 51.16 15.23 -14.80
C THR A 236 49.89 14.43 -14.48
N ASN A 237 49.79 13.86 -13.29
CA ASN A 237 48.68 13.00 -12.89
C ASN A 237 47.70 13.79 -12.00
N HIS A 238 46.67 14.37 -12.61
CA HIS A 238 45.66 15.20 -11.93
C HIS A 238 44.42 14.41 -11.51
N ARG A 239 44.61 13.13 -11.17
CA ARG A 239 43.50 12.27 -10.76
C ARG A 239 43.01 12.64 -9.37
N LYS A 240 41.72 12.42 -9.15
CA LYS A 240 41.10 12.55 -7.84
C LYS A 240 41.39 11.29 -7.02
N VAL A 241 41.66 11.45 -5.73
CA VAL A 241 41.63 10.32 -4.79
C VAL A 241 40.17 9.95 -4.58
N ILE A 242 39.88 8.65 -4.60
CA ILE A 242 38.52 8.14 -4.41
C ILE A 242 38.57 7.09 -3.31
N ILE A 243 37.89 7.37 -2.22
CA ILE A 243 37.68 6.44 -1.10
C ILE A 243 36.24 5.98 -1.16
N THR A 244 36.02 4.67 -1.16
CA THR A 244 34.69 4.09 -1.15
C THR A 244 34.48 3.23 0.09
N HIS A 245 33.31 3.37 0.71
CA HIS A 245 32.87 2.54 1.81
C HIS A 245 31.45 2.06 1.52
N LYS A 246 31.28 0.74 1.38
CA LYS A 246 29.95 0.16 1.22
C LYS A 246 29.21 0.22 2.54
N SER A 247 28.05 0.85 2.52
CA SER A 247 27.13 0.88 3.65
C SER A 247 25.99 -0.06 3.35
N LYS A 248 25.61 -0.90 4.32
CA LYS A 248 24.34 -1.61 4.21
C LYS A 248 23.26 -0.72 4.79
N ILE A 249 22.26 -0.38 3.99
CA ILE A 249 20.96 -0.04 4.56
C ILE A 249 20.50 -1.32 5.28
N PRO A 250 19.87 -1.26 6.46
CA PRO A 250 19.52 -2.47 7.19
C PRO A 250 18.67 -3.42 6.33
N GLY A 251 19.31 -4.43 5.71
CA GLY A 251 18.67 -5.37 4.76
C GLY A 251 17.56 -6.19 5.41
N LYS A 252 17.61 -6.34 6.74
CA LYS A 252 16.52 -6.90 7.54
C LYS A 252 15.19 -6.13 7.31
N ASN A 253 15.23 -4.80 7.23
CA ASN A 253 14.02 -4.00 7.05
C ASN A 253 13.39 -4.22 5.67
N ILE A 254 14.21 -4.41 4.62
CA ILE A 254 13.73 -4.67 3.25
C ILE A 254 13.11 -6.06 3.14
N SER A 255 13.79 -7.10 3.67
CA SER A 255 13.25 -8.46 3.71
C SER A 255 11.94 -8.54 4.50
N ASP A 256 11.90 -7.91 5.67
CA ASP A 256 10.70 -7.90 6.52
C ASP A 256 9.55 -7.17 5.81
N ALA A 257 9.81 -6.09 5.07
CA ALA A 257 8.80 -5.39 4.29
C ALA A 257 8.26 -6.22 3.11
N ASN A 258 9.14 -6.93 2.39
CA ASN A 258 8.72 -7.81 1.31
C ASN A 258 7.79 -8.93 1.83
N GLU A 259 8.12 -9.56 2.95
CA GLU A 259 7.28 -10.60 3.57
C GLU A 259 5.98 -10.03 4.14
N ALA A 260 6.04 -8.91 4.86
CA ALA A 260 4.87 -8.20 5.36
C ALA A 260 3.88 -7.85 4.23
N ASN A 261 4.40 -7.35 3.10
CA ASN A 261 3.57 -7.03 1.94
C ASN A 261 2.96 -8.26 1.29
N LYS A 262 3.70 -9.38 1.23
CA LYS A 262 3.18 -10.64 0.71
C LYS A 262 1.98 -11.12 1.54
N LEU A 263 2.12 -11.19 2.86
CA LEU A 263 1.04 -11.61 3.77
C LEU A 263 -0.20 -10.72 3.68
N LEU A 264 0.00 -9.40 3.67
CA LEU A 264 -1.10 -8.44 3.50
C LEU A 264 -1.78 -8.59 2.13
N ARG A 265 -1.01 -8.75 1.05
CA ARG A 265 -1.56 -8.92 -0.30
C ARG A 265 -2.38 -10.18 -0.40
N GLU A 266 -1.83 -11.32 0.03
CA GLU A 266 -2.52 -12.61 -0.02
C GLU A 266 -3.89 -12.49 0.65
N TYR A 267 -3.93 -11.94 1.87
CA TYR A 267 -5.17 -11.75 2.60
C TYR A 267 -6.17 -10.81 1.90
N PHE A 268 -5.76 -9.57 1.62
CA PHE A 268 -6.68 -8.54 1.11
C PHE A 268 -7.11 -8.71 -0.34
N THR A 269 -6.52 -9.68 -1.06
CA THR A 269 -6.92 -10.02 -2.44
C THR A 269 -7.79 -11.27 -2.51
N SER A 270 -7.60 -12.23 -1.61
CA SER A 270 -8.41 -13.46 -1.56
C SER A 270 -9.67 -13.33 -0.72
N SER A 271 -9.68 -12.46 0.29
CA SER A 271 -10.73 -12.40 1.30
C SER A 271 -11.65 -11.21 1.07
N GLN A 272 -12.94 -11.48 0.88
CA GLN A 272 -13.96 -10.44 0.71
C GLN A 272 -15.19 -10.75 1.54
N CYS A 273 -15.71 -9.74 2.24
CA CYS A 273 -17.05 -9.81 2.81
C CYS A 273 -18.10 -9.83 1.69
N ALA A 274 -19.22 -10.51 1.95
CA ALA A 274 -20.42 -10.39 1.14
C ALA A 274 -20.82 -8.92 0.97
N ASP A 275 -21.49 -8.60 -0.13
CA ASP A 275 -21.90 -7.24 -0.43
C ASP A 275 -22.94 -6.71 0.57
N ALA A 276 -23.02 -5.37 0.65
CA ALA A 276 -23.86 -4.66 1.62
C ALA A 276 -25.36 -5.00 1.54
N LEU A 277 -25.80 -5.55 0.41
CA LEU A 277 -27.15 -6.06 0.20
C LEU A 277 -27.05 -7.48 -0.37
N PRO A 278 -27.13 -8.52 0.47
CA PRO A 278 -27.02 -9.89 0.03
C PRO A 278 -28.05 -10.25 -1.04
N THR A 279 -27.60 -10.97 -2.05
CA THR A 279 -28.36 -11.51 -3.18
C THR A 279 -29.06 -12.82 -2.79
N PHE A 280 -29.84 -13.37 -3.71
CA PHE A 280 -30.43 -14.69 -3.48
C PHE A 280 -29.35 -15.77 -3.39
N GLU A 281 -28.33 -15.66 -4.25
CA GLU A 281 -27.21 -16.58 -4.36
C GLU A 281 -26.37 -16.64 -3.08
N ASP A 282 -26.19 -15.48 -2.41
CA ASP A 282 -25.51 -15.40 -1.12
C ASP A 282 -26.19 -16.24 -0.03
N PHE A 283 -27.51 -16.48 -0.15
CA PHE A 283 -28.27 -17.29 0.79
C PHE A 283 -28.57 -18.71 0.30
N ALA A 284 -28.71 -18.91 -1.01
CA ALA A 284 -29.16 -20.17 -1.60
C ALA A 284 -28.22 -21.35 -1.30
N GLY A 285 -26.94 -21.08 -1.03
CA GLY A 285 -25.97 -22.09 -0.59
C GLY A 285 -26.09 -22.48 0.89
N GLU A 286 -26.83 -21.74 1.70
CA GLU A 286 -26.95 -21.96 3.13
C GLU A 286 -28.07 -22.95 3.46
N ALA A 287 -27.75 -24.05 4.13
CA ALA A 287 -28.75 -25.06 4.51
C ALA A 287 -29.88 -24.47 5.37
N THR A 288 -29.59 -23.48 6.20
CA THR A 288 -30.57 -22.77 7.04
C THR A 288 -31.56 -21.95 6.21
N PHE A 289 -31.12 -21.38 5.08
CA PHE A 289 -32.01 -20.68 4.15
C PHE A 289 -33.02 -21.65 3.56
N THR A 290 -32.55 -22.74 2.98
CA THR A 290 -33.39 -23.74 2.29
C THR A 290 -34.36 -24.42 3.26
N ARG A 291 -33.87 -24.82 4.44
CA ARG A 291 -34.72 -25.38 5.50
C ARG A 291 -35.83 -24.41 5.91
N GLN A 292 -35.51 -23.13 6.03
CA GLN A 292 -36.49 -22.13 6.42
C GLN A 292 -37.50 -21.85 5.30
N ILE A 293 -37.12 -21.93 4.02
CA ILE A 293 -38.08 -21.90 2.89
C ILE A 293 -39.09 -23.04 3.01
N ILE A 294 -38.64 -24.25 3.31
CA ILE A 294 -39.52 -25.42 3.46
C ILE A 294 -40.52 -25.18 4.60
N ARG A 295 -40.05 -24.64 5.73
CA ARG A 295 -40.91 -24.34 6.87
C ARG A 295 -41.96 -23.27 6.60
N THR A 296 -41.58 -22.19 5.92
CA THR A 296 -42.43 -21.00 5.82
C THR A 296 -43.19 -20.89 4.52
N LEU A 297 -42.54 -21.22 3.39
CA LEU A 297 -43.10 -21.01 2.06
C LEU A 297 -43.70 -22.30 1.47
N VAL A 298 -43.09 -23.46 1.73
CA VAL A 298 -43.72 -24.76 1.38
C VAL A 298 -44.79 -25.14 2.42
N GLY A 299 -44.62 -24.71 3.67
CA GLY A 299 -45.58 -24.88 4.74
C GLY A 299 -45.37 -26.13 5.61
N ASP A 300 -44.23 -26.81 5.47
CA ASP A 300 -43.84 -27.93 6.34
C ASP A 300 -43.06 -27.41 7.56
N ALA A 301 -43.80 -26.83 8.50
CA ALA A 301 -43.27 -26.06 9.62
C ALA A 301 -42.28 -26.81 10.54
N THR A 302 -42.31 -28.15 10.53
CA THR A 302 -41.46 -29.00 11.37
C THR A 302 -40.27 -29.61 10.64
N SER A 303 -40.15 -29.39 9.33
CA SER A 303 -39.08 -29.99 8.53
C SER A 303 -37.69 -29.53 8.97
N GLU A 304 -36.75 -30.46 9.07
CA GLU A 304 -35.31 -30.22 9.23
C GLU A 304 -34.54 -30.54 7.94
N GLU A 305 -35.26 -30.84 6.85
CA GLU A 305 -34.65 -31.21 5.57
C GLU A 305 -34.21 -29.98 4.79
N THR A 306 -33.34 -30.19 3.80
CA THR A 306 -32.94 -29.19 2.79
C THR A 306 -33.58 -29.47 1.43
N GLU A 307 -34.43 -30.48 1.34
CA GLU A 307 -35.08 -30.92 0.12
C GLU A 307 -36.55 -31.25 0.39
N THR A 308 -37.38 -31.20 -0.66
CA THR A 308 -38.81 -31.54 -0.57
C THR A 308 -39.13 -32.78 -1.37
N LYS A 309 -40.21 -33.47 -1.01
CA LYS A 309 -40.80 -34.53 -1.83
C LYS A 309 -42.23 -34.14 -2.23
N PRO A 310 -42.52 -33.90 -3.53
CA PRO A 310 -41.57 -33.86 -4.65
C PRO A 310 -40.60 -32.66 -4.61
N GLU A 311 -39.43 -32.79 -5.25
CA GLU A 311 -38.40 -31.72 -5.32
C GLU A 311 -38.93 -30.43 -5.94
N SER A 312 -39.90 -30.55 -6.85
CA SER A 312 -40.58 -29.43 -7.50
C SER A 312 -41.25 -28.46 -6.52
N ASN A 313 -41.58 -28.91 -5.30
CA ASN A 313 -42.25 -28.05 -4.31
C ASN A 313 -41.34 -26.91 -3.83
N LEU A 314 -40.07 -27.21 -3.53
CA LEU A 314 -39.10 -26.19 -3.14
C LEU A 314 -38.88 -25.18 -4.26
N ALA A 315 -38.67 -25.67 -5.49
CA ALA A 315 -38.48 -24.81 -6.66
C ALA A 315 -39.69 -23.91 -6.92
N ALA A 316 -40.91 -24.45 -6.84
CA ALA A 316 -42.14 -23.69 -7.00
C ALA A 316 -42.33 -22.63 -5.90
N ALA A 317 -41.98 -22.95 -4.65
CA ALA A 317 -42.02 -21.99 -3.54
C ALA A 317 -41.02 -20.84 -3.72
N ILE A 318 -39.80 -21.14 -4.18
CA ILE A 318 -38.79 -20.13 -4.53
C ILE A 318 -39.30 -19.25 -5.67
N GLU A 319 -39.84 -19.84 -6.75
CA GLU A 319 -40.33 -19.10 -7.90
C GLU A 319 -41.50 -18.17 -7.53
N ALA A 320 -42.44 -18.66 -6.73
CA ALA A 320 -43.57 -17.87 -6.25
C ALA A 320 -43.15 -16.71 -5.35
N ALA A 321 -42.15 -16.93 -4.48
CA ALA A 321 -41.71 -15.93 -3.52
C ALA A 321 -40.75 -14.89 -4.12
N TYR A 322 -39.78 -15.36 -4.90
CA TYR A 322 -38.60 -14.60 -5.31
C TYR A 322 -38.37 -14.59 -6.82
N GLY A 323 -39.31 -15.13 -7.63
CA GLY A 323 -39.13 -15.24 -9.07
C GLY A 323 -38.25 -16.43 -9.46
N LYS A 324 -38.16 -16.71 -10.77
CA LYS A 324 -37.44 -17.88 -11.28
C LYS A 324 -35.98 -17.83 -10.83
N SER A 325 -35.56 -18.83 -10.07
CA SER A 325 -34.22 -18.90 -9.44
C SER A 325 -33.81 -17.64 -8.66
N GLY A 326 -34.77 -16.92 -8.06
CA GLY A 326 -34.48 -15.73 -7.26
C GLY A 326 -34.33 -14.41 -8.04
N GLU A 327 -34.63 -14.37 -9.34
CA GLU A 327 -34.45 -13.17 -10.19
C GLU A 327 -35.19 -11.91 -9.66
N LYS A 328 -36.26 -12.08 -8.87
CA LYS A 328 -37.04 -11.00 -8.24
C LYS A 328 -36.78 -10.88 -6.75
N PHE A 329 -35.73 -11.50 -6.20
CA PHE A 329 -35.44 -11.50 -4.78
C PHE A 329 -35.33 -10.08 -4.22
N LYS A 330 -34.54 -9.21 -4.86
CA LYS A 330 -34.43 -7.80 -4.46
C LYS A 330 -35.78 -7.08 -4.47
N GLN A 331 -36.55 -7.21 -5.55
CA GLN A 331 -37.84 -6.55 -5.69
C GLN A 331 -38.87 -7.04 -4.65
N ASN A 332 -38.92 -8.36 -4.44
CA ASN A 332 -39.94 -8.98 -3.61
C ASN A 332 -39.61 -8.98 -2.12
N LEU A 333 -38.32 -8.80 -1.77
CA LEU A 333 -37.85 -8.72 -0.40
C LEU A 333 -37.32 -7.32 -0.09
N TRP A 334 -36.11 -6.98 -0.56
CA TRP A 334 -35.41 -5.76 -0.14
C TRP A 334 -36.19 -4.47 -0.43
N ASP A 335 -36.72 -4.30 -1.64
CA ASP A 335 -37.49 -3.09 -2.00
C ASP A 335 -38.79 -2.97 -1.19
N LYS A 336 -39.37 -4.10 -0.76
CA LYS A 336 -40.54 -4.10 0.14
C LYS A 336 -40.14 -3.72 1.56
N ILE A 337 -39.03 -4.25 2.05
CA ILE A 337 -38.48 -3.93 3.38
C ILE A 337 -38.14 -2.45 3.50
N GLU A 338 -37.54 -1.85 2.47
CA GLU A 338 -37.20 -0.42 2.48
C GLU A 338 -38.43 0.50 2.54
N LYS A 339 -39.58 0.03 2.07
CA LYS A 339 -40.85 0.75 2.14
C LYS A 339 -41.57 0.60 3.48
N LEU A 340 -41.05 -0.24 4.39
CA LEU A 340 -41.62 -0.37 5.72
C LEU A 340 -41.47 0.95 6.48
N LYS A 341 -42.61 1.55 6.85
CA LYS A 341 -42.65 2.65 7.82
C LYS A 341 -42.81 2.04 9.20
N PRO A 342 -41.75 1.89 10.02
CA PRO A 342 -41.92 1.44 11.39
C PRO A 342 -42.84 2.42 12.11
N LYS A 343 -43.92 1.92 12.72
CA LYS A 343 -44.77 2.76 13.57
C LYS A 343 -43.95 3.14 14.80
N ILE A 344 -43.62 4.42 14.92
CA ILE A 344 -43.13 4.98 16.19
C ILE A 344 -44.36 5.05 17.10
N ASN A 345 -44.46 4.14 18.07
CA ASN A 345 -45.41 4.32 19.15
C ASN A 345 -44.83 5.44 20.03
N SER A 346 -45.34 6.65 19.86
CA SER A 346 -45.26 7.69 20.88
C SER A 346 -46.03 7.17 22.09
N GLY A 347 -45.29 6.68 23.10
CA GLY A 347 -45.84 6.27 24.38
C GLY A 347 -46.58 7.40 25.09
#